data_AF-A0A078AH30-F1
#
_entry.id   AF-A0A078AH30-F1
#
_cell.length_a   1.000
_cell.length_b   1.000
_cell.length_c   1.000
_cell.angle_alpha   90.00
_cell.angle_beta   90.00
_cell.angle_gamma   90.00
#
_symmetry.space_group_name_H-M   'P 1'
#
loop_
_entity.id
_entity.type
_entity.pdbx_description
1 polymer ?
#
loop_
_entity_poly.entity_id
_entity_poly.type
_entity_poly.pdbx_seq_one_letter_code
_entity_poly.pdbx_strand_id
1 'polypeptide(L)'
;MSQRYRNQPVFKPQEQLSFDQIEKEYHTYYCAVCGAIALVTSIKLDELLLRRSDNAYILECDQHYHKKFLSKQTKFTVIHRETGVEKQYRWRCKECQGVVGYQTYEYEDTDIIVGPGSASGKNQQQMQEDRDNRKHFYLKSNALVKNAEDSELLIQAKEFREQMSR
;
A
#
# COMPACT_ATOMS: atom_id res chain seq x y z
N MET A 1 -66.86 2.90 -2.81
CA MET A 1 -65.98 3.67 -1.91
C MET A 1 -64.60 3.03 -1.93
N SER A 2 -63.69 3.57 -2.73
CA SER A 2 -62.33 3.05 -2.92
C SER A 2 -61.40 4.24 -3.04
N GLN A 3 -60.54 4.46 -2.06
CA GLN A 3 -59.35 5.28 -2.25
C GLN A 3 -58.14 4.48 -1.80
N ARG A 4 -57.40 4.01 -2.80
CA ARG A 4 -56.09 3.37 -2.67
C ARG A 4 -55.09 4.47 -2.31
N TYR A 5 -54.53 4.42 -1.10
CA TYR A 5 -53.43 5.30 -0.72
C TYR A 5 -52.17 4.92 -1.52
N ARG A 6 -51.66 5.90 -2.26
CA ARG A 6 -50.49 5.82 -3.14
C ARG A 6 -49.23 5.92 -2.26
N ASN A 7 -48.47 4.83 -2.13
CA ASN A 7 -47.16 4.84 -1.46
C ASN A 7 -46.23 5.83 -2.19
N GLN A 8 -45.85 6.92 -1.53
CA GLN A 8 -44.77 7.80 -2.00
C GLN A 8 -43.41 7.21 -1.57
N PRO A 9 -42.37 7.28 -2.41
CA PRO A 9 -41.02 6.92 -2.00
C PRO A 9 -40.53 7.95 -0.97
N VAL A 10 -40.23 7.48 0.24
CA VAL A 10 -39.56 8.27 1.28
C VAL A 10 -38.14 8.57 0.78
N PHE A 11 -37.91 9.80 0.34
CA PHE A 11 -36.56 10.30 0.07
C PHE A 11 -35.79 10.27 1.38
N LYS A 12 -34.84 9.34 1.51
CA LYS A 12 -33.87 9.37 2.61
C LYS A 12 -32.99 10.61 2.42
N PRO A 13 -32.82 11.46 3.44
CA PRO A 13 -31.88 12.57 3.37
C PRO A 13 -30.50 12.04 3.00
N GLN A 14 -29.88 12.62 1.97
CA GLN A 14 -28.48 12.35 1.67
C GLN A 14 -27.66 12.86 2.87
N GLU A 15 -26.94 11.95 3.53
CA GLU A 15 -25.99 12.27 4.60
C GLU A 15 -24.98 13.30 4.05
N GLN A 16 -25.21 14.57 4.40
CA GLN A 16 -24.27 15.64 4.10
C GLN A 16 -23.08 15.45 5.05
N LEU A 17 -22.04 14.79 4.55
CA LEU A 17 -20.75 14.74 5.23
C LEU A 17 -20.25 16.18 5.42
N SER A 18 -20.06 16.57 6.68
CA SER A 18 -19.64 17.92 7.05
C SER A 18 -18.18 18.17 6.65
N PHE A 19 -17.87 19.39 6.23
CA PHE A 19 -16.54 19.78 5.74
C PHE A 19 -15.42 19.65 6.80
N ASP A 20 -15.78 19.53 8.08
CA ASP A 20 -14.83 19.37 9.19
C ASP A 20 -14.36 17.91 9.39
N GLN A 21 -14.87 16.93 8.63
CA GLN A 21 -14.68 15.49 8.89
C GLN A 21 -13.64 14.77 8.03
N ILE A 22 -12.78 15.46 7.27
CA ILE A 22 -11.73 14.79 6.48
C ILE A 22 -10.34 15.26 6.92
N GLU A 23 -10.02 15.12 8.20
CA GLU A 23 -8.62 14.96 8.59
C GLU A 23 -8.16 13.58 8.11
N LYS A 24 -7.46 13.55 6.97
CA LYS A 24 -6.82 12.31 6.51
C LYS A 24 -5.61 12.03 7.39
N GLU A 25 -5.75 11.05 8.27
CA GLU A 25 -4.63 10.50 9.03
C GLU A 25 -3.64 9.82 8.07
N TYR A 26 -2.36 10.08 8.25
CA TYR A 26 -1.29 9.43 7.51
C TYR A 26 -0.40 8.65 8.47
N HIS A 27 -0.06 7.44 8.08
CA HIS A 27 0.78 6.54 8.84
C HIS A 27 2.18 6.48 8.23
N THR A 28 3.19 6.77 9.05
CA THR A 28 4.59 6.67 8.67
C THR A 28 5.16 5.33 9.14
N TYR A 29 5.91 4.67 8.26
CA TYR A 29 6.54 3.39 8.52
C TYR A 29 8.04 3.46 8.27
N TYR A 30 8.79 2.77 9.12
CA TYR A 30 10.24 2.74 9.15
C TYR A 30 10.75 1.37 8.72
N CYS A 31 11.93 1.34 8.10
CA CYS A 31 12.61 0.09 7.76
C CYS A 31 12.97 -0.67 9.04
N ALA A 32 12.55 -1.93 9.12
CA ALA A 32 12.82 -2.78 10.29
C ALA A 32 14.33 -3.03 10.52
N VAL A 33 15.18 -2.88 9.50
CA VAL A 33 16.62 -3.19 9.63
C VAL A 33 17.44 -1.99 10.10
N CYS A 34 17.08 -0.77 9.69
CA CYS A 34 17.91 0.42 9.95
C CYS A 34 17.16 1.60 10.57
N GLY A 35 15.83 1.52 10.69
CA GLY A 35 15.00 2.59 11.25
C GLY A 35 14.77 3.79 10.32
N ALA A 36 15.26 3.78 9.08
CA ALA A 36 15.01 4.88 8.13
C ALA A 36 13.54 4.91 7.67
N ILE A 37 12.97 6.10 7.46
CA ILE A 37 11.62 6.25 6.90
C ILE A 37 11.56 5.57 5.53
N ALA A 38 10.54 4.74 5.31
CA ALA A 38 10.44 3.90 4.13
C ALA A 38 9.11 4.07 3.38
N LEU A 39 8.00 4.28 4.09
CA LEU A 39 6.67 4.44 3.50
C LEU A 39 5.83 5.39 4.34
N VAL A 40 5.09 6.28 3.68
CA VAL A 40 3.96 7.01 4.28
C VAL A 40 2.70 6.63 3.51
N THR A 41 1.60 6.32 4.20
CA THR A 41 0.35 5.92 3.56
C THR A 41 -0.90 6.33 4.36
N SER A 42 -2.05 6.47 3.70
CA SER A 42 -3.34 6.78 4.36
C SER A 42 -4.08 5.55 4.90
N ILE A 43 -3.49 4.35 4.84
CA ILE A 43 -4.08 3.11 5.38
C ILE A 43 -3.08 2.41 6.28
N LYS A 44 -3.55 1.73 7.32
CA LYS A 44 -2.65 0.99 8.21
C LYS A 44 -2.25 -0.35 7.57
N LEU A 45 -1.02 -0.82 7.81
CA LEU A 45 -0.55 -2.08 7.22
C LEU A 45 -1.35 -3.30 7.73
N ASP A 46 -1.84 -3.26 8.97
CA ASP A 46 -2.69 -4.31 9.57
C ASP A 46 -4.10 -4.37 8.94
N GLU A 47 -4.54 -3.33 8.25
CA GLU A 47 -5.80 -3.29 7.48
C GLU A 47 -5.62 -3.80 6.03
N LEU A 48 -4.38 -3.96 5.56
CA LEU A 48 -4.11 -4.46 4.22
C LEU A 48 -4.30 -5.98 4.13
N LEU A 49 -4.84 -6.41 2.98
CA LEU A 49 -4.93 -7.84 2.66
C LEU A 49 -3.54 -8.45 2.47
N LEU A 50 -3.42 -9.73 2.81
CA LEU A 50 -2.20 -10.50 2.58
C LEU A 50 -2.28 -11.27 1.26
N ARG A 51 -1.17 -11.25 0.51
CA ARG A 51 -1.01 -12.04 -0.70
C ARG A 51 -0.80 -13.51 -0.35
N ARG A 52 -1.61 -14.38 -0.94
CA ARG A 52 -1.57 -15.84 -0.68
C ARG A 52 -0.22 -16.50 -0.96
N SER A 53 0.56 -15.99 -1.92
CA SER A 53 1.80 -16.64 -2.37
C SER A 53 3.00 -16.45 -1.44
N ASP A 54 3.03 -15.38 -0.65
CA ASP A 54 4.19 -15.02 0.18
C ASP A 54 3.87 -14.12 1.38
N ASN A 55 2.59 -13.97 1.72
CA ASN A 55 2.10 -13.14 2.82
C ASN A 55 2.54 -11.67 2.76
N ALA A 56 2.90 -11.15 1.58
CA ALA A 56 3.16 -9.74 1.40
C ALA A 56 1.85 -8.94 1.55
N TYR A 57 1.90 -7.78 2.21
CA TYR A 57 0.73 -6.88 2.28
C TYR A 57 0.47 -6.27 0.90
N ILE A 58 -0.78 -6.27 0.49
CA ILE A 58 -1.23 -5.76 -0.81
C ILE A 58 -1.68 -4.31 -0.62
N LEU A 59 -0.87 -3.35 -1.07
CA LEU A 59 -1.24 -1.94 -1.13
C LEU A 59 -1.82 -1.62 -2.51
N GLU A 60 -3.11 -1.27 -2.56
CA GLU A 60 -3.80 -0.80 -3.76
C GLU A 60 -3.43 0.67 -4.02
N CYS A 61 -2.50 0.89 -4.97
CA CYS A 61 -1.86 2.19 -5.19
C CYS A 61 -2.81 3.27 -5.72
N ASP A 62 -3.96 2.88 -6.28
CA ASP A 62 -5.01 3.76 -6.80
C ASP A 62 -6.03 4.19 -5.72
N GLN A 63 -6.13 3.44 -4.63
CA GLN A 63 -7.11 3.70 -3.56
C GLN A 63 -6.53 4.48 -2.39
N HIS A 64 -5.25 4.30 -2.10
CA HIS A 64 -4.62 4.86 -0.92
C HIS A 64 -3.51 5.83 -1.30
N TYR A 65 -3.48 6.95 -0.60
CA TYR A 65 -2.31 7.81 -0.62
C TYR A 65 -1.12 6.99 -0.18
N HIS A 66 -0.03 7.11 -0.93
CA HIS A 66 1.22 6.47 -0.58
C HIS A 66 2.42 7.25 -1.12
N LYS A 67 3.47 7.35 -0.31
CA LYS A 67 4.75 7.94 -0.70
C LYS A 67 5.88 7.00 -0.27
N LYS A 68 6.65 6.54 -1.25
CA LYS A 68 7.73 5.56 -1.04
C LYS A 68 9.06 6.30 -0.86
N PHE A 69 9.75 6.08 0.25
CA PHE A 69 11.08 6.62 0.51
C PHE A 69 12.15 5.55 0.22
N LEU A 70 12.03 4.92 -0.95
CA LEU A 70 12.77 3.73 -1.35
C LEU A 70 13.55 3.97 -2.65
N SER A 71 14.55 3.14 -2.90
CA SER A 71 15.26 3.09 -4.19
C SER A 71 14.72 1.96 -5.06
N LYS A 72 14.70 2.19 -6.37
CA LYS A 72 14.34 1.18 -7.37
C LYS A 72 15.53 0.25 -7.61
N GLN A 73 15.31 -1.06 -7.59
CA GLN A 73 16.34 -2.02 -8.03
C GLN A 73 16.46 -1.97 -9.56
N THR A 74 17.67 -1.81 -10.09
CA THR A 74 17.91 -1.62 -11.53
C THR A 74 17.37 -2.75 -12.41
N LYS A 75 17.49 -4.00 -11.95
CA LYS A 75 17.04 -5.19 -12.69
C LYS A 75 15.87 -5.86 -11.98
N PHE A 76 14.88 -6.30 -12.75
CA PHE A 76 13.83 -7.16 -12.22
C PHE A 76 14.42 -8.50 -11.77
N THR A 77 13.76 -9.13 -10.80
CA THR A 77 14.07 -10.47 -10.30
C THR A 77 13.00 -11.44 -10.79
N VAL A 78 13.41 -12.58 -11.34
CA VAL A 78 12.48 -13.65 -11.72
C VAL A 78 12.33 -14.61 -10.54
N ILE A 79 11.09 -14.93 -10.17
CA ILE A 79 10.79 -15.91 -9.13
C ILE A 79 9.95 -17.03 -9.74
N HIS A 80 10.34 -18.27 -9.45
CA HIS A 80 9.54 -19.45 -9.74
C HIS A 80 8.57 -19.69 -8.58
N ARG A 81 7.28 -19.73 -8.87
CA ARG A 81 6.19 -20.06 -7.97
C ARG A 81 5.55 -21.36 -8.44
N GLU A 82 4.74 -21.99 -7.60
CA GLU A 82 3.95 -23.16 -7.98
C GLU A 82 3.03 -22.87 -9.18
N THR A 83 2.50 -21.65 -9.25
CA THR A 83 1.60 -21.20 -10.32
C THR A 83 2.32 -20.71 -11.58
N GLY A 84 3.65 -20.73 -11.62
CA GLY A 84 4.44 -20.29 -12.77
C GLY A 84 5.53 -19.28 -12.43
N VAL A 85 5.91 -18.46 -13.40
CA VAL A 85 7.03 -17.52 -13.29
C VAL A 85 6.54 -16.10 -13.07
N GLU A 86 7.11 -15.40 -12.09
CA GLU A 86 6.77 -14.03 -11.73
C GLU A 86 7.98 -13.11 -11.92
N LYS A 87 7.78 -11.95 -12.56
CA LYS A 87 8.76 -10.85 -12.59
C LYS A 87 8.49 -9.88 -11.44
N GLN A 88 9.53 -9.55 -10.69
CA GLN A 88 9.48 -8.62 -9.57
C GLN A 88 10.39 -7.42 -9.79
N TYR A 89 9.82 -6.22 -9.76
CA TYR A 89 10.52 -4.96 -9.70
C TYR A 89 10.62 -4.53 -8.23
N ARG A 90 11.79 -4.72 -7.62
CA ARG A 90 11.99 -4.61 -6.17
C ARG A 90 12.31 -3.19 -5.72
N TRP A 91 11.76 -2.80 -4.58
CA TRP A 91 12.04 -1.54 -3.92
C TRP A 91 12.90 -1.80 -2.67
N ARG A 92 13.96 -1.02 -2.52
CA ARG A 92 14.97 -1.19 -1.46
C ARG A 92 15.03 0.02 -0.54
N CYS A 93 15.37 -0.22 0.72
CA CYS A 93 15.70 0.86 1.64
C CYS A 93 16.91 1.63 1.10
N LYS A 94 16.86 2.96 1.10
CA LYS A 94 17.95 3.81 0.62
C LYS A 94 19.21 3.68 1.49
N GLU A 95 19.03 3.46 2.79
CA GLU A 95 20.14 3.39 3.75
C GLU A 95 20.79 2.00 3.79
N CYS A 96 20.00 0.94 4.04
CA CYS A 96 20.56 -0.41 4.25
C CYS A 96 20.44 -1.34 3.03
N GLN A 97 19.82 -0.88 1.93
CA GLN A 97 19.58 -1.66 0.71
C GLN A 97 18.73 -2.94 0.89
N GLY A 98 18.14 -3.15 2.07
CA GLY A 98 17.19 -4.23 2.34
C GLY A 98 15.95 -4.13 1.46
N VAL A 99 15.42 -5.26 1.00
CA VAL A 99 14.22 -5.30 0.14
C VAL A 99 12.97 -5.05 0.98
N VAL A 100 12.27 -3.95 0.68
CA VAL A 100 11.06 -3.53 1.42
C VAL A 100 9.79 -4.03 0.76
N GLY A 101 9.76 -4.05 -0.56
CA GLY A 101 8.60 -4.49 -1.32
C GLY A 101 8.91 -4.68 -2.78
N TYR A 102 7.88 -4.99 -3.57
CA TYR A 102 8.00 -5.18 -5.01
C TYR A 102 6.68 -4.91 -5.72
N GLN A 103 6.76 -4.73 -7.03
CA GLN A 103 5.63 -4.65 -7.94
C GLN A 103 5.86 -5.61 -9.12
N THR A 104 4.78 -6.01 -9.80
CA THR A 104 4.83 -6.95 -10.94
C THR A 104 4.80 -6.26 -12.30
N TYR A 105 4.84 -4.93 -12.30
CA TYR A 105 4.87 -4.07 -13.48
C TYR A 105 6.12 -3.17 -13.45
N GLU A 106 6.56 -2.70 -14.61
CA GLU A 106 7.74 -1.84 -14.72
C GLU A 106 7.59 -0.54 -13.92
N TYR A 107 8.72 0.06 -13.54
CA TYR A 107 8.68 1.35 -12.85
C TYR A 107 8.16 2.42 -13.79
N GLU A 108 7.28 3.27 -13.28
CA GLU A 108 6.86 4.47 -13.97
C GLU A 108 7.79 5.63 -13.58
N ASP A 109 7.95 6.58 -14.49
CA ASP A 109 8.76 7.78 -14.26
C ASP A 109 8.12 8.70 -13.22
N THR A 110 6.81 8.58 -13.01
CA THR A 110 6.07 9.30 -11.97
C THR A 110 5.64 8.32 -10.86
N ASP A 111 6.11 8.56 -9.64
CA ASP A 111 5.48 7.97 -8.46
C ASP A 111 4.14 8.69 -8.26
N ILE A 112 3.08 8.16 -8.88
CA ILE A 112 1.76 8.79 -8.83
C ILE A 112 1.28 8.80 -7.37
N ILE A 113 1.18 10.00 -6.81
CA ILE A 113 0.56 10.26 -5.51
C ILE A 113 -0.95 10.25 -5.73
N VAL A 114 -1.56 9.07 -5.74
CA VAL A 114 -3.02 8.95 -5.89
C VAL A 114 -3.67 9.07 -4.52
N GLY A 115 -4.50 10.09 -4.33
CA GLY A 115 -5.44 10.16 -3.20
C GLY A 115 -6.82 9.64 -3.63
N PRO A 116 -7.71 9.27 -2.70
CA PRO A 116 -9.04 8.71 -2.98
C PRO A 116 -10.05 9.75 -3.53
N GLY A 117 -9.71 10.46 -4.61
CA GLY A 117 -10.50 11.55 -5.20
C GLY A 117 -10.86 11.39 -6.67
N SER A 118 -10.39 10.33 -7.36
CA SER A 118 -10.60 10.16 -8.80
C SER A 118 -11.81 9.29 -9.17
N ALA A 119 -12.67 8.94 -8.20
CA ALA A 119 -13.70 7.90 -8.35
C ALA A 119 -15.16 8.40 -8.40
N SER A 120 -15.41 9.70 -8.61
CA SER A 120 -16.79 10.20 -8.75
C SER A 120 -17.22 10.21 -10.22
N GLY A 121 -18.09 9.26 -10.63
CA GLY A 121 -18.80 9.30 -11.92
C GLY A 121 -18.46 8.22 -12.95
N LYS A 122 -17.83 7.09 -12.56
CA LYS A 122 -17.45 6.03 -13.50
C LYS A 122 -18.62 5.09 -13.84
N ASN A 123 -18.73 4.68 -15.11
CA ASN A 123 -19.72 3.70 -15.58
C ASN A 123 -19.27 2.24 -15.32
N GLN A 124 -20.14 1.25 -15.56
CA GLN A 124 -19.82 -0.18 -15.29
C GLN A 124 -18.60 -0.71 -16.06
N GLN A 125 -18.42 -0.28 -17.31
CA GLN A 125 -17.25 -0.66 -18.11
C GLN A 125 -15.95 -0.07 -17.55
N GLN A 126 -15.95 1.22 -17.20
CA GLN A 126 -14.80 1.88 -16.57
C GLN A 126 -14.44 1.26 -15.22
N MET A 127 -15.43 0.89 -14.40
CA MET A 127 -15.17 0.20 -13.14
C MET A 127 -14.48 -1.16 -13.32
N GLN A 128 -14.77 -1.85 -14.43
CA GLN A 128 -14.18 -3.15 -14.72
C GLN A 128 -12.75 -3.00 -15.27
N GLU A 129 -12.52 -2.03 -16.16
CA GLU A 129 -11.18 -1.69 -16.65
C GLU A 129 -10.24 -1.20 -15.54
N ASP A 130 -10.74 -0.39 -14.60
CA ASP A 130 -9.96 0.05 -13.43
C ASP A 130 -9.53 -1.13 -12.54
N ARG A 131 -10.40 -2.13 -12.38
CA ARG A 131 -10.09 -3.34 -11.60
C ARG A 131 -8.99 -4.15 -12.26
N ASP A 132 -9.06 -4.32 -13.58
CA ASP A 132 -8.09 -5.09 -14.34
C ASP A 132 -6.72 -4.39 -14.40
N ASN A 133 -6.70 -3.06 -14.41
CA ASN A 133 -5.49 -2.25 -14.39
C ASN A 133 -5.01 -1.86 -12.99
N ARG A 134 -5.58 -2.44 -11.94
CA ARG A 134 -5.22 -2.07 -10.57
C ARG A 134 -3.77 -2.39 -10.26
N LYS A 135 -3.02 -1.34 -9.92
CA LYS A 135 -1.62 -1.44 -9.55
C LYS A 135 -1.49 -1.79 -8.08
N HIS A 136 -0.85 -2.93 -7.84
CA HIS A 136 -0.57 -3.41 -6.50
C HIS A 136 0.90 -3.23 -6.18
N PHE A 137 1.17 -2.68 -5.00
CA PHE A 137 2.49 -2.70 -4.40
C PHE A 137 2.50 -3.72 -3.26
N TYR A 138 3.36 -4.73 -3.39
CA TYR A 138 3.48 -5.82 -2.44
C TYR A 138 4.58 -5.50 -1.44
N LEU A 139 4.18 -5.22 -0.20
CA LEU A 139 5.09 -4.94 0.91
C LEU A 139 5.50 -6.24 1.57
N LYS A 140 6.81 -6.49 1.69
CA LYS A 140 7.29 -7.70 2.37
C LYS A 140 6.90 -7.66 3.84
N SER A 141 6.41 -8.79 4.34
CA SER A 141 6.13 -8.98 5.76
C SER A 141 7.40 -8.69 6.57
N ASN A 142 7.24 -7.99 7.70
CA ASN A 142 8.32 -7.61 8.62
C ASN A 142 9.40 -6.69 8.04
N ALA A 143 9.24 -6.16 6.82
CA ALA A 143 10.19 -5.20 6.28
C ALA A 143 10.03 -3.79 6.88
N LEU A 144 8.84 -3.51 7.43
CA LEU A 144 8.42 -2.22 7.96
C LEU A 144 7.87 -2.34 9.39
N VAL A 145 8.09 -1.30 10.19
CA VAL A 145 7.57 -1.14 11.55
C VAL A 145 6.93 0.24 11.74
N LYS A 146 5.96 0.36 12.66
CA LYS A 146 5.33 1.64 13.02
C LYS A 146 6.28 2.53 13.82
N ASN A 147 7.04 1.95 14.74
CA ASN A 147 8.10 2.63 15.50
C ASN A 147 9.44 1.93 15.24
N ALA A 148 10.50 2.70 14.96
CA ALA A 148 11.81 2.11 14.70
C ALA A 148 12.42 1.44 15.94
N GLU A 149 12.12 1.96 17.13
CA GLU A 149 12.68 1.50 18.42
C GLU A 149 12.20 0.10 18.81
N ASP A 150 10.98 -0.26 18.41
CA ASP A 150 10.36 -1.55 18.70
C ASP A 150 10.89 -2.67 17.78
N SER A 151 11.83 -2.38 16.87
CA SER A 151 12.28 -3.33 15.86
C SER A 151 13.41 -4.23 16.35
N GLU A 152 13.09 -5.50 16.60
CA GLU A 152 14.08 -6.53 16.93
C GLU A 152 15.18 -6.65 15.86
N LEU A 153 14.83 -6.54 14.57
CA LEU A 153 15.79 -6.60 13.47
C LEU A 153 16.78 -5.43 13.51
N LEU A 154 16.34 -4.24 13.93
CA LEU A 154 17.20 -3.08 14.09
C LEU A 154 18.19 -3.30 15.24
N ILE A 155 17.72 -3.84 16.36
CA ILE A 155 18.55 -4.15 17.52
C ILE A 155 19.64 -5.15 17.11
N GLN A 156 19.26 -6.27 16.50
CA GLN A 156 20.20 -7.29 16.01
C GLN A 156 21.18 -6.72 14.98
N ALA A 157 20.73 -5.88 14.06
CA ALA A 157 21.60 -5.26 13.06
C ALA A 157 22.63 -4.32 13.69
N LYS A 158 22.29 -3.61 14.77
CA LYS A 158 23.24 -2.76 15.51
C LYS A 158 24.30 -3.61 16.21
N GLU A 159 23.89 -4.64 16.94
CA GLU A 159 24.79 -5.56 17.63
C GLU A 159 25.79 -6.21 16.66
N PHE A 160 25.32 -6.67 15.51
CA PHE A 160 26.17 -7.26 14.48
C PHE A 160 27.19 -6.26 13.92
N ARG A 161 26.79 -5.01 13.68
CA ARG A 161 27.71 -3.96 13.21
C ARG A 161 28.77 -3.63 14.24
N GLU A 162 28.41 -3.57 15.52
CA GLU A 162 29.35 -3.35 16.61
C GLU A 162 30.37 -4.48 16.70
N GLN A 163 29.94 -5.74 16.60
CA GLN A 163 30.84 -6.90 16.57
C GLN A 163 31.82 -6.86 15.40
N MET A 164 31.37 -6.45 14.21
CA MET A 164 32.22 -6.35 13.01
C MET A 164 33.15 -5.14 13.02
N SER A 165 32.93 -4.18 13.93
CA SER A 165 33.79 -3.00 14.12
C SER A 165 34.93 -3.21 15.13
N ARG A 166 34.95 -4.38 15.80
CA ARG A 166 35.99 -4.82 16.73
C ARG A 166 37.01 -5.69 16.01
#